data_AF-A0A916MX05-F1
#
_entry.id   AF-A0A916MX05-F1
#
_cell.length_a   1.000
_cell.length_b   1.000
_cell.length_c   1.000
_cell.angle_alpha   90.00
_cell.angle_beta   90.00
_cell.angle_gamma   90.00
#
_symmetry.space_group_name_H-M   'P 1'
#
loop_
_entity.id
_entity.type
_entity.pdbx_description
1 polymer ?
#
loop_
_entity_poly.entity_id
_entity_poly.type
_entity_poly.pdbx_seq_one_letter_code
_entity_poly.pdbx_strand_id
1 'polypeptide(L)'
;MSAPPVIPGPLGRRPRRGRAAIRRRLLPALTMALLALSRILDVIVAVSLLALLAPLFAWRILAARSDASGPLAREVVVGRFRVPFERLSFRSPGRGRGAPVLLNVLRGDMSLVGPAPLTPDRAERWPVAYAARFDVRPGLVSAFRLQRRTGIAHDDEAFAEQEAVWARTLRGDLGIVARTLPVALLSGVHAAPAAPELEFFGLRIANASMSEALDWLIAAAKSETATTLAFVNPHCLNVAYADPVYREALLGCTRILPDGVGIHLGCRVQGSRLRSNVNGTDLFPRLCERAAEEGLSIYLLGARPGVAELAAEEMRKRFADLRIAGVRDGYFDPGEEPRVIDEIARSGAQILFVAFGVPKQEIWLHAHRESLAVPLRLGVGGLFDFHSGRIPRAPLWLREIGLEWAWRLAQEPGRMWRRYVIGNPLFLWRVWRETVEKRRLATRRS
;
A
#
# COMPACT_ATOMS: atom_id res chain seq x y z
N MET A 1 55.92 33.72 4.38
CA MET A 1 55.13 32.54 4.82
C MET A 1 53.66 32.85 4.54
N SER A 2 53.10 32.27 3.47
CA SER A 2 51.72 32.47 3.04
C SER A 2 50.76 31.72 3.98
N ALA A 3 49.68 32.39 4.40
CA ALA A 3 48.62 31.79 5.19
C ALA A 3 47.95 30.66 4.39
N PRO A 4 47.55 29.54 5.03
CA PRO A 4 46.94 28.42 4.33
C PRO A 4 45.58 28.83 3.75
N PRO A 5 45.20 28.29 2.57
CA PRO A 5 43.95 28.65 1.93
C PRO A 5 42.75 28.18 2.75
N VAL A 6 41.82 29.09 3.03
CA VAL A 6 40.56 28.81 3.72
C VAL A 6 39.56 28.30 2.68
N ILE A 7 39.15 27.04 2.80
CA ILE A 7 38.12 26.42 1.94
C ILE A 7 36.75 27.05 2.27
N PRO A 8 36.02 27.67 1.32
CA PRO A 8 34.70 28.21 1.58
C PRO A 8 33.65 27.10 1.65
N GLY A 9 32.85 27.07 2.72
CA GLY A 9 31.80 26.08 2.96
C GLY A 9 31.61 25.82 4.47
N PRO A 10 30.61 25.02 4.92
CA PRO A 10 30.39 24.73 6.34
C PRO A 10 31.57 24.04 7.03
N LEU A 11 32.56 23.59 6.24
CA LEU A 11 33.85 23.04 6.68
C LEU A 11 34.85 24.13 7.15
N GLY A 12 34.58 25.42 6.91
CA GLY A 12 35.46 26.54 7.28
C GLY A 12 35.20 27.18 8.65
N ARG A 13 34.06 26.89 9.31
CA ARG A 13 33.79 27.34 10.69
C ARG A 13 33.95 26.16 11.64
N ARG A 14 35.05 26.13 12.41
CA ARG A 14 35.17 25.19 13.55
C ARG A 14 33.92 25.34 14.43
N PRO A 15 33.09 24.31 14.60
CA PRO A 15 31.93 24.41 15.48
C PRO A 15 32.41 24.79 16.89
N ARG A 16 31.64 25.64 17.60
CA ARG A 16 31.96 26.04 18.99
C ARG A 16 32.28 24.78 19.81
N ARG A 17 33.56 24.60 20.16
CA ARG A 17 34.16 23.34 20.66
C ARG A 17 33.35 22.70 21.79
N GLY A 18 32.75 23.50 22.68
CA GLY A 18 31.95 23.00 23.81
C GLY A 18 30.67 22.25 23.42
N ARG A 19 29.78 22.84 22.61
CA ARG A 19 28.48 22.23 22.29
C ARG A 19 28.60 20.99 21.41
N ALA A 20 29.54 20.99 20.46
CA ALA A 20 29.80 19.84 19.60
C ALA A 20 30.51 18.70 20.37
N ALA A 21 31.42 19.00 21.30
CA ALA A 21 32.06 18.01 22.14
C ALA A 21 31.08 17.37 23.14
N ILE A 22 30.21 18.16 23.76
CA ILE A 22 29.14 17.66 24.64
C ILE A 22 28.20 16.76 23.84
N ARG A 23 27.75 17.19 22.66
CA ARG A 23 26.88 16.37 21.80
C ARG A 23 27.57 15.07 21.38
N ARG A 24 28.85 15.09 21.00
CA ARG A 24 29.62 13.87 20.67
C ARG A 24 29.83 12.93 21.85
N ARG A 25 29.94 13.45 23.08
CA ARG A 25 30.07 12.63 24.30
C ARG A 25 28.74 12.07 24.78
N LEU A 26 27.67 12.86 24.69
CA LEU A 26 26.34 12.47 25.17
C LEU A 26 25.56 11.63 24.16
N LEU A 27 25.76 11.82 22.86
CA LEU A 27 25.00 11.10 21.83
C LEU A 27 25.18 9.58 21.92
N PRO A 28 26.38 9.01 22.10
CA PRO A 28 26.54 7.56 22.27
C PRO A 28 25.82 7.04 23.52
N ALA A 29 25.93 7.75 24.65
CA ALA A 29 25.27 7.38 25.90
C ALA A 29 23.74 7.45 25.77
N LEU A 30 23.22 8.49 25.12
CA LEU A 30 21.80 8.66 24.84
C LEU A 30 21.29 7.56 23.89
N THR A 31 22.04 7.24 22.83
CA THR A 31 21.71 6.14 21.91
C THR A 31 21.70 4.80 22.65
N MET A 32 22.69 4.53 23.50
CA MET A 32 22.72 3.33 24.32
C MET A 32 21.54 3.26 25.30
N ALA A 33 21.18 4.37 25.94
CA ALA A 33 20.03 4.45 26.84
C ALA A 33 18.71 4.20 26.09
N LEU A 34 18.54 4.77 24.90
CA LEU A 34 17.36 4.55 24.06
C LEU A 34 17.27 3.09 23.59
N LEU A 35 18.39 2.49 23.16
CA LEU A 35 18.44 1.07 22.80
C LEU A 35 18.14 0.15 23.99
N ALA A 36 18.60 0.50 25.19
CA ALA A 36 18.30 -0.21 26.43
C ALA A 36 16.81 -0.08 26.78
N LEU A 37 16.22 1.11 26.62
CA LEU A 37 14.79 1.32 26.87
C LEU A 37 13.91 0.50 25.90
N SER A 38 14.22 0.49 24.60
CA SER A 38 13.54 -0.39 23.65
C SER A 38 13.65 -1.86 24.05
N ARG A 39 14.82 -2.26 24.57
CA ARG A 39 15.05 -3.64 25.02
C ARG A 39 14.24 -4.00 26.26
N ILE A 40 14.14 -3.10 27.23
CA ILE A 40 13.32 -3.28 28.43
C ILE A 40 11.85 -3.48 28.04
N LEU A 41 11.36 -2.65 27.13
CA LEU A 41 9.99 -2.78 26.60
C LEU A 41 9.77 -4.14 25.91
N ASP A 42 10.70 -4.57 25.06
CA ASP A 42 10.64 -5.88 24.40
C ASP A 42 10.48 -7.01 25.41
N VAL A 43 11.27 -6.99 26.48
CA VAL A 43 11.25 -8.01 27.54
C VAL A 43 9.93 -7.96 28.31
N ILE A 44 9.48 -6.78 28.75
CA ILE A 44 8.22 -6.62 29.51
C ILE A 44 7.05 -7.17 28.71
N VAL A 45 6.90 -6.78 27.43
CA VAL A 45 5.79 -7.24 26.59
C VAL A 45 5.90 -8.73 26.32
N ALA A 46 7.10 -9.26 26.04
CA ALA A 46 7.27 -10.69 25.78
C ALA A 46 6.93 -11.54 27.02
N VAL A 47 7.35 -11.13 28.22
CA VAL A 47 6.97 -11.80 29.48
C VAL A 47 5.46 -11.77 29.69
N SER A 48 4.83 -10.60 29.55
CA SER A 48 3.38 -10.45 29.71
C SER A 48 2.59 -11.32 28.71
N LEU A 49 3.01 -11.35 27.45
CA LEU A 49 2.39 -12.20 26.43
C LEU A 49 2.61 -13.69 26.69
N LEU A 50 3.79 -14.09 27.17
CA LEU A 50 4.05 -15.49 27.55
C LEU A 50 3.19 -15.93 28.73
N ALA A 51 3.02 -15.07 29.75
CA ALA A 51 2.13 -15.33 30.88
C ALA A 51 0.67 -15.45 30.41
N LEU A 52 0.20 -14.52 29.58
CA LEU A 52 -1.16 -14.54 29.02
C LEU A 52 -1.41 -15.79 28.15
N LEU A 53 -0.42 -16.20 27.36
CA LEU A 53 -0.51 -17.35 26.45
C LEU A 53 -0.12 -18.68 27.11
N ALA A 54 0.25 -18.70 28.39
CA ALA A 54 0.71 -19.91 29.08
C ALA A 54 -0.28 -21.09 28.98
N PRO A 55 -1.61 -20.90 29.12
CA PRO A 55 -2.57 -22.00 28.94
C PRO A 55 -2.55 -22.58 27.52
N LEU A 56 -2.40 -21.73 26.51
CA LEU A 56 -2.29 -22.15 25.11
C LEU A 56 -0.99 -22.92 24.87
N PHE A 57 0.14 -22.46 25.44
CA PHE A 57 1.41 -23.17 25.37
C PHE A 57 1.30 -24.56 26.00
N ALA A 58 0.75 -24.64 27.22
CA ALA A 58 0.53 -25.90 27.91
C ALA A 58 -0.32 -26.85 27.06
N TRP A 59 -1.47 -26.39 26.57
CA TRP A 59 -2.35 -27.19 25.72
C TRP A 59 -1.65 -27.70 24.45
N ARG A 60 -0.91 -26.85 23.73
CA ARG A 60 -0.19 -27.25 22.50
C ARG A 60 0.96 -28.22 22.77
N ILE A 61 1.67 -28.06 23.88
CA ILE A 61 2.73 -28.98 24.30
C ILE A 61 2.12 -30.33 24.67
N LEU A 62 1.02 -30.34 25.43
CA LEU A 62 0.27 -31.56 25.79
C LEU A 62 -0.24 -32.28 24.54
N ALA A 63 -0.82 -31.54 23.59
CA ALA A 63 -1.34 -32.10 22.34
C ALA A 63 -0.24 -32.68 21.42
N ALA A 64 1.01 -32.27 21.60
CA ALA A 64 2.16 -32.78 20.84
C ALA A 64 2.94 -33.89 21.59
N ARG A 65 2.46 -34.37 22.74
CA ARG A 65 3.16 -35.40 23.55
C ARG A 65 3.35 -36.74 22.83
N SER A 66 2.50 -37.05 21.85
CA SER A 66 2.62 -38.25 21.01
C SER A 66 3.48 -38.06 19.76
N ASP A 67 3.98 -36.85 19.50
CA ASP A 67 4.85 -36.56 18.35
C ASP A 67 6.32 -36.73 18.74
N ALA A 68 6.98 -37.75 18.18
CA ALA A 68 8.39 -38.04 18.41
C ALA A 68 9.32 -36.87 18.02
N SER A 69 8.86 -35.94 17.18
CA SER A 69 9.63 -34.78 16.72
C SER A 69 9.56 -33.57 17.66
N GLY A 70 8.81 -33.70 18.77
CA GLY A 70 8.61 -32.67 19.78
C GLY A 70 7.70 -31.50 19.35
N PRO A 71 7.28 -30.65 20.32
CA PRO A 71 6.26 -29.61 20.08
C PRO A 71 6.76 -28.42 19.24
N LEU A 72 8.07 -28.19 19.20
CA LEU A 72 8.67 -27.01 18.59
C LEU A 72 9.39 -27.34 17.27
N ALA A 73 9.17 -26.49 16.28
CA ALA A 73 9.94 -26.41 15.06
C ALA A 73 10.95 -25.24 15.17
N ARG A 74 12.12 -25.44 14.56
CA ARG A 74 13.22 -24.48 14.51
C ARG A 74 13.51 -24.14 13.05
N GLU A 75 13.61 -22.86 12.76
CA GLU A 75 13.96 -22.34 11.44
C GLU A 75 15.19 -21.44 11.60
N VAL A 76 16.27 -21.71 10.88
CA VAL A 76 17.46 -20.85 10.91
C VAL A 76 17.15 -19.56 10.14
N VAL A 77 17.35 -18.43 10.81
CA VAL A 77 17.17 -17.10 10.23
C VAL A 77 18.34 -16.19 10.58
N VAL A 78 18.49 -15.10 9.86
CA VAL A 78 19.58 -14.13 10.03
C VAL A 78 19.13 -12.98 10.94
N GLY A 79 19.89 -12.76 12.01
CA GLY A 79 19.66 -11.72 13.00
C GLY A 79 20.54 -10.49 12.82
N ARG A 80 20.70 -9.77 13.92
CA ARG A 80 21.56 -8.58 14.01
C ARG A 80 23.01 -8.97 13.68
N PHE A 81 23.73 -8.10 13.00
CA PHE A 81 25.10 -8.28 12.52
C PHE A 81 25.30 -9.54 11.68
N ARG A 82 24.24 -9.96 10.97
CA ARG A 82 24.19 -11.19 10.18
C ARG A 82 24.46 -12.46 10.98
N VAL A 83 24.28 -12.42 12.30
CA VAL A 83 24.46 -13.61 13.16
C VAL A 83 23.23 -14.52 12.99
N PRO A 84 23.40 -15.78 12.56
CA PRO A 84 22.29 -16.72 12.44
C PRO A 84 21.77 -17.14 13.81
N PHE A 85 20.46 -17.38 13.92
CA PHE A 85 19.83 -17.93 15.12
C PHE A 85 18.62 -18.82 14.76
N GLU A 86 18.22 -19.67 15.70
CA GLU A 86 17.04 -20.53 15.56
C GLU A 86 15.77 -19.81 15.97
N ARG A 87 14.90 -19.53 15.00
CA ARG A 87 13.56 -19.00 15.24
C ARG A 87 12.61 -20.13 15.63
N LEU A 88 11.92 -19.95 16.76
CA LEU A 88 11.01 -20.93 17.32
C LEU A 88 9.57 -20.77 16.83
N SER A 89 8.91 -21.90 16.57
CA SER A 89 7.47 -21.97 16.32
C SER A 89 6.92 -23.31 16.81
N PHE A 90 5.60 -23.44 17.00
CA PHE A 90 4.99 -24.75 17.17
C PHE A 90 5.01 -25.50 15.84
N ARG A 91 5.31 -26.80 15.92
CA ARG A 91 5.33 -27.70 14.75
C ARG A 91 3.94 -27.89 14.17
N SER A 92 2.95 -28.14 15.03
CA SER A 92 1.56 -28.30 14.62
C SER A 92 0.97 -26.99 14.06
N PRO A 93 0.15 -27.04 13.00
CA PRO A 93 -0.52 -25.87 12.45
C PRO A 93 -1.61 -25.31 13.39
N GLY A 94 -2.15 -24.14 13.06
CA GLY A 94 -3.28 -23.53 13.76
C GLY A 94 -2.95 -22.25 14.55
N ARG A 95 -3.93 -21.78 15.33
CA ARG A 95 -3.81 -20.54 16.12
C ARG A 95 -2.68 -20.63 17.13
N GLY A 96 -1.93 -19.54 17.26
CA GLY A 96 -0.79 -19.46 18.17
C GLY A 96 0.47 -20.20 17.71
N ARG A 97 0.52 -20.74 16.48
CA ARG A 97 1.72 -21.43 15.95
C ARG A 97 3.00 -20.62 16.14
N GLY A 98 2.94 -19.31 15.93
CA GLY A 98 4.08 -18.42 16.06
C GLY A 98 4.45 -18.03 17.49
N ALA A 99 3.65 -18.37 18.52
CA ALA A 99 3.85 -17.85 19.88
C ALA A 99 5.23 -18.15 20.51
N PRO A 100 5.89 -19.30 20.26
CA PRO A 100 7.22 -19.59 20.81
C PRO A 100 8.31 -18.58 20.41
N VAL A 101 8.09 -17.79 19.36
CA VAL A 101 8.98 -16.69 18.95
C VAL A 101 9.20 -15.65 20.07
N LEU A 102 8.29 -15.54 21.04
CA LEU A 102 8.44 -14.66 22.20
C LEU A 102 9.67 -15.04 23.04
N LEU A 103 10.07 -16.31 23.05
CA LEU A 103 11.30 -16.76 23.71
C LEU A 103 12.55 -16.23 22.98
N ASN A 104 12.53 -16.11 21.66
CA ASN A 104 13.61 -15.45 20.90
C ASN A 104 13.70 -13.95 21.24
N VAL A 105 12.55 -13.30 21.47
CA VAL A 105 12.55 -11.91 21.97
C VAL A 105 13.20 -11.86 23.35
N LEU A 106 12.87 -12.75 24.29
CA LEU A 106 13.51 -12.77 25.62
C LEU A 106 15.02 -13.05 25.56
N ARG A 107 15.48 -13.93 24.67
CA ARG A 107 16.92 -14.23 24.48
C ARG A 107 17.70 -13.06 23.88
N GLY A 108 17.03 -12.18 23.14
CA GLY A 108 17.65 -11.03 22.50
C GLY A 108 18.01 -11.25 21.03
N ASP A 109 17.60 -12.38 20.46
CA ASP A 109 17.72 -12.68 19.04
C ASP A 109 16.79 -11.77 18.20
N MET A 110 15.61 -11.46 18.76
CA MET A 110 14.55 -10.67 18.12
C MET A 110 14.08 -9.50 18.98
N SER A 111 13.36 -8.57 18.35
CA SER A 111 12.63 -7.46 18.98
C SER A 111 11.14 -7.55 18.65
N LEU A 112 10.27 -6.82 19.36
CA LEU A 112 8.86 -6.73 18.98
C LEU A 112 8.69 -6.08 17.60
N VAL A 113 9.45 -5.01 17.36
CA VAL A 113 9.42 -4.23 16.13
C VAL A 113 10.79 -4.23 15.47
N GLY A 114 10.83 -4.48 14.17
CA GLY A 114 12.05 -4.49 13.39
C GLY A 114 11.84 -5.10 12.01
N PRO A 115 12.89 -5.16 11.18
CA PRO A 115 12.85 -5.79 9.88
C PRO A 115 12.39 -7.25 9.96
N ALA A 116 11.70 -7.72 8.93
CA ALA A 116 11.29 -9.10 8.77
C ALA A 116 12.46 -10.08 8.89
N PRO A 117 12.45 -11.15 9.71
CA PRO A 117 13.54 -12.13 9.69
C PRO A 117 13.67 -12.76 8.29
N LEU A 118 14.91 -12.94 7.82
CA LEU A 118 15.25 -13.55 6.53
C LEU A 118 15.86 -14.93 6.74
N THR A 119 15.60 -15.85 5.81
CA THR A 119 16.38 -17.08 5.69
C THR A 119 17.81 -16.74 5.21
N PRO A 120 18.81 -17.59 5.49
CA PRO A 120 20.18 -17.40 5.01
C PRO A 120 20.27 -17.08 3.52
N ASP A 121 19.58 -17.86 2.68
CA ASP A 121 19.60 -17.68 1.21
C ASP A 121 19.01 -16.34 0.75
N ARG A 122 18.03 -15.78 1.49
CA ARG A 122 17.48 -14.46 1.19
C ARG A 122 18.38 -13.34 1.71
N ALA A 123 19.06 -13.55 2.83
CA ALA A 123 19.98 -12.59 3.40
C ALA A 123 21.26 -12.45 2.57
N GLU A 124 21.69 -13.52 1.91
CA GLU A 124 22.81 -13.52 0.97
C GLU A 124 22.47 -12.74 -0.31
N ARG A 125 21.26 -12.94 -0.86
CA ARG A 125 20.75 -12.22 -2.03
C ARG A 125 20.27 -10.79 -1.74
N TRP A 126 20.36 -10.34 -0.49
CA TRP A 126 19.87 -9.02 -0.11
C TRP A 126 20.79 -7.92 -0.68
N PRO A 127 20.26 -6.87 -1.32
CA PRO A 127 21.11 -5.86 -1.94
C PRO A 127 22.01 -5.17 -0.91
N VAL A 128 23.29 -5.03 -1.26
CA VAL A 128 24.32 -4.45 -0.37
C VAL A 128 23.99 -3.02 0.04
N ALA A 129 23.39 -2.24 -0.87
CA ALA A 129 22.93 -0.87 -0.60
C ALA A 129 21.89 -0.79 0.53
N TYR A 130 21.21 -1.90 0.85
CA TYR A 130 20.16 -1.98 1.87
C TYR A 130 20.57 -2.78 3.11
N ALA A 131 21.86 -2.77 3.47
CA ALA A 131 22.41 -3.58 4.56
C ALA A 131 22.07 -3.07 5.98
N ALA A 132 21.60 -1.82 6.13
CA ALA A 132 21.31 -1.22 7.44
C ALA A 132 20.30 -2.03 8.27
N ARG A 133 19.45 -2.83 7.60
CA ARG A 133 18.53 -3.77 8.27
C ARG A 133 19.22 -4.73 9.23
N PHE A 134 20.48 -5.09 8.96
CA PHE A 134 21.25 -6.04 9.76
C PHE A 134 21.86 -5.38 11.00
N ASP A 135 21.85 -4.06 11.12
CA ASP A 135 22.39 -3.35 12.29
C ASP A 135 21.45 -3.42 13.51
N VAL A 136 20.20 -3.83 13.28
CA VAL A 136 19.14 -3.95 14.28
C VAL A 136 18.65 -5.40 14.39
N ARG A 137 17.98 -5.72 15.51
CA ARG A 137 17.34 -7.02 15.68
C ARG A 137 16.13 -7.14 14.73
N PRO A 138 15.90 -8.31 14.11
CA PRO A 138 14.68 -8.54 13.37
C PRO A 138 13.45 -8.50 14.32
N GLY A 139 12.32 -8.06 13.76
CA GLY A 139 11.08 -7.85 14.49
C GLY A 139 10.10 -9.01 14.39
N LEU A 140 9.27 -9.17 15.41
CA LEU A 140 8.01 -9.94 15.28
C LEU A 140 7.08 -9.27 14.27
N VAL A 141 7.07 -7.94 14.30
CA VAL A 141 6.31 -7.07 13.41
C VAL A 141 7.27 -6.17 12.65
N SER A 142 7.09 -6.07 11.33
CA SER A 142 7.75 -5.04 10.52
C SER A 142 6.72 -4.07 9.94
N ALA A 143 7.11 -2.80 9.82
CA ALA A 143 6.28 -1.76 9.21
C ALA A 143 5.86 -2.15 7.78
N PHE A 144 6.83 -2.65 7.00
CA PHE A 144 6.58 -3.12 5.64
C PHE A 144 5.57 -4.29 5.61
N ARG A 145 5.73 -5.31 6.45
CA ARG A 145 4.78 -6.45 6.49
C ARG A 145 3.38 -6.01 6.93
N LEU A 146 3.27 -5.02 7.82
CA LEU A 146 1.99 -4.43 8.22
C LEU A 146 1.31 -3.74 7.03
N GLN A 147 2.03 -2.87 6.32
CA GLN A 147 1.55 -2.17 5.13
C GLN A 147 1.21 -3.12 3.97
N ARG A 148 2.02 -4.17 3.79
CA ARG A 148 1.78 -5.21 2.77
C ARG A 148 0.52 -6.00 3.05
N ARG A 149 0.13 -6.20 4.32
CA ARG A 149 -1.14 -6.87 4.68
C ARG A 149 -2.37 -6.05 4.33
N THR A 150 -2.25 -4.73 4.33
CA THR A 150 -3.33 -3.81 3.92
C THR A 150 -3.22 -3.36 2.47
N GLY A 151 -2.23 -3.87 1.73
CA GLY A 151 -2.02 -3.61 0.31
C GLY A 151 -1.44 -2.23 -0.01
N ILE A 152 -0.97 -1.47 0.99
CA ILE A 152 -0.46 -0.10 0.81
C ILE A 152 1.07 -0.02 0.78
N ALA A 153 1.77 -1.15 0.88
CA ALA A 153 3.21 -1.22 0.65
C ALA A 153 3.47 -1.24 -0.85
N HIS A 154 3.77 -0.07 -1.41
CA HIS A 154 4.02 0.11 -2.86
C HIS A 154 5.49 0.04 -3.23
N ASP A 155 6.37 0.38 -2.29
CA ASP A 155 7.80 0.44 -2.53
C ASP A 155 8.45 -0.94 -2.37
N ASP A 156 9.67 -1.11 -2.88
CA ASP A 156 10.42 -2.36 -2.74
C ASP A 156 10.67 -2.73 -1.27
N GLU A 157 10.63 -4.03 -0.96
CA GLU A 157 10.80 -4.53 0.42
C GLU A 157 12.14 -4.07 1.02
N ALA A 158 13.21 -4.04 0.23
CA ALA A 158 14.53 -3.66 0.74
C ALA A 158 14.65 -2.17 1.04
N PHE A 159 14.14 -1.33 0.15
CA PHE A 159 14.08 0.11 0.36
C PHE A 159 13.20 0.46 1.57
N ALA A 160 11.97 -0.06 1.63
CA ALA A 160 11.02 0.25 2.68
C ALA A 160 11.48 -0.21 4.07
N GLU A 161 12.13 -1.38 4.17
CA GLU A 161 12.70 -1.83 5.44
C GLU A 161 13.90 -0.97 5.88
N GLN A 162 14.75 -0.50 4.96
CA GLN A 162 15.85 0.41 5.28
C GLN A 162 15.34 1.74 5.82
N GLU A 163 14.39 2.38 5.13
CA GLU A 163 13.76 3.62 5.59
C GLU A 163 13.14 3.47 6.97
N ALA A 164 12.45 2.34 7.22
CA ALA A 164 11.88 2.05 8.52
C ALA A 164 12.94 1.89 9.64
N VAL A 165 14.14 1.37 9.31
CA VAL A 165 15.26 1.30 10.26
C VAL A 165 15.79 2.70 10.58
N TRP A 166 15.95 3.56 9.58
CA TRP A 166 16.50 4.90 9.77
C TRP A 166 15.52 5.87 10.44
N ALA A 167 14.23 5.79 10.13
CA ALA A 167 13.18 6.62 10.73
C ALA A 167 12.71 6.10 12.11
N ARG A 168 13.39 5.10 12.67
CA ARG A 168 12.93 4.38 13.86
C ARG A 168 12.90 5.26 15.10
N THR A 169 11.77 5.25 15.81
CA THR A 169 11.59 5.91 17.10
C THR A 169 10.78 5.04 18.05
N LEU A 170 10.95 5.19 19.36
CA LEU A 170 10.16 4.47 20.38
C LEU A 170 8.65 4.67 20.20
N ARG A 171 8.23 5.91 19.93
CA ARG A 171 6.82 6.24 19.65
C ARG A 171 6.33 5.56 18.37
N GLY A 172 7.15 5.54 17.32
CA GLY A 172 6.85 4.85 16.07
C GLY A 172 6.65 3.35 16.27
N ASP A 173 7.57 2.71 16.99
CA ASP A 173 7.53 1.27 17.31
C ASP A 173 6.28 0.91 18.12
N LEU A 174 5.98 1.66 19.19
CA LEU A 174 4.74 1.48 19.96
C LEU A 174 3.50 1.61 19.08
N GLY A 175 3.51 2.59 18.16
CA GLY A 175 2.44 2.74 17.18
C GLY A 175 2.31 1.51 16.26
N ILE A 176 3.42 0.91 15.81
CA ILE A 176 3.40 -0.29 14.95
C ILE A 176 2.79 -1.48 15.71
N VAL A 177 3.20 -1.68 16.97
CA VAL A 177 2.64 -2.75 17.82
C VAL A 177 1.12 -2.56 17.99
N ALA A 178 0.69 -1.35 18.35
CA ALA A 178 -0.73 -1.04 18.56
C ALA A 178 -1.58 -1.30 17.30
N ARG A 179 -1.07 -0.96 16.11
CA ARG A 179 -1.74 -1.20 14.82
C ARG A 179 -1.82 -2.68 14.45
N THR A 180 -0.90 -3.51 14.93
CA THR A 180 -0.82 -4.92 14.51
C THR A 180 -1.95 -5.77 15.08
N LEU A 181 -2.44 -5.46 16.29
CA LEU A 181 -3.55 -6.17 16.93
C LEU A 181 -4.84 -6.18 16.09
N PRO A 182 -5.41 -5.01 15.70
CA PRO A 182 -6.60 -4.99 14.86
C PRO A 182 -6.33 -5.61 13.48
N VAL A 183 -5.15 -5.42 12.89
CA VAL A 183 -4.82 -6.10 11.63
C VAL A 183 -4.77 -7.61 11.78
N ALA A 184 -4.23 -8.17 12.87
CA ALA A 184 -4.18 -9.60 13.10
C ALA A 184 -5.58 -10.22 13.32
N LEU A 185 -6.49 -9.48 13.96
CA LEU A 185 -7.88 -9.89 14.17
C LEU A 185 -8.70 -9.82 12.88
N LEU A 186 -8.52 -8.75 12.10
CA LEU A 186 -9.24 -8.51 10.84
C LEU A 186 -8.63 -9.28 9.66
N SER A 187 -7.36 -9.67 9.76
CA SER A 187 -6.62 -10.37 8.70
C SER A 187 -6.33 -11.80 9.09
N GLY A 188 -7.28 -12.69 8.80
CA GLY A 188 -7.01 -14.12 8.73
C GLY A 188 -5.84 -14.37 7.79
N VAL A 189 -4.81 -15.06 8.29
CA VAL A 189 -3.63 -15.47 7.51
C VAL A 189 -4.09 -16.47 6.46
N HIS A 190 -4.24 -16.03 5.21
CA HIS A 190 -4.42 -16.94 4.08
C HIS A 190 -3.21 -16.80 3.15
N ALA A 191 -2.49 -17.91 3.00
CA ALA A 191 -1.47 -18.11 1.98
C ALA A 191 -2.12 -18.52 0.65
N ALA A 192 -3.21 -17.86 0.27
CA ALA A 192 -3.85 -18.10 -1.02
C ALA A 192 -2.92 -17.60 -2.15
N PRO A 193 -2.82 -18.33 -3.27
CA PRO A 193 -2.08 -17.86 -4.43
C PRO A 193 -2.69 -16.56 -4.95
N ALA A 194 -1.83 -15.62 -5.35
CA ALA A 194 -2.26 -14.42 -6.06
C ALA A 194 -2.32 -14.76 -7.55
N ALA A 195 -3.52 -15.02 -8.06
CA ALA A 195 -3.74 -15.16 -9.51
C ALA A 195 -3.38 -13.85 -10.23
N PRO A 196 -2.92 -13.89 -11.49
CA PRO A 196 -2.57 -12.67 -12.25
C PRO A 196 -3.76 -11.74 -12.48
N GLU A 197 -4.98 -12.29 -12.45
CA GLU A 197 -6.22 -11.55 -12.56
C GLU A 197 -7.23 -12.01 -11.51
N LEU A 198 -8.09 -11.08 -11.12
CA LEU A 198 -9.25 -11.31 -10.27
C LEU A 198 -10.50 -11.21 -11.13
N GLU A 199 -11.53 -11.98 -10.80
CA GLU A 199 -12.80 -11.94 -11.51
C GLU A 199 -13.93 -11.66 -10.52
N PHE A 200 -14.70 -10.60 -10.77
CA PHE A 200 -15.89 -10.27 -10.01
C PHE A 200 -17.03 -9.98 -10.97
N PHE A 201 -18.12 -10.76 -10.90
CA PHE A 201 -19.33 -10.54 -11.70
C PHE A 201 -19.05 -10.47 -13.21
N GLY A 202 -18.10 -11.26 -13.70
CA GLY A 202 -17.67 -11.27 -15.10
C GLY A 202 -16.89 -10.01 -15.54
N LEU A 203 -16.34 -9.23 -14.59
CA LEU A 203 -15.31 -8.21 -14.85
C LEU A 203 -13.94 -8.77 -14.44
N ARG A 204 -12.96 -8.63 -15.34
CA ARG A 204 -11.55 -9.03 -15.11
C ARG A 204 -10.77 -7.83 -14.58
N ILE A 205 -10.18 -7.99 -13.40
CA ILE A 205 -9.40 -6.96 -12.70
C ILE A 205 -7.95 -7.43 -12.66
N ALA A 206 -7.01 -6.59 -13.11
CA ALA A 206 -5.59 -6.91 -13.10
C ALA A 206 -5.05 -6.96 -11.66
N ASN A 207 -4.37 -8.05 -11.30
CA ASN A 207 -3.81 -8.25 -9.96
C ASN A 207 -2.30 -7.93 -9.93
N ALA A 208 -1.98 -6.67 -10.15
CA ALA A 208 -0.60 -6.19 -10.34
C ALA A 208 0.02 -5.62 -9.05
N SER A 209 1.34 -5.44 -9.05
CA SER A 209 1.98 -4.49 -8.14
C SER A 209 1.77 -3.04 -8.61
N MET A 210 2.05 -2.07 -7.74
CA MET A 210 2.04 -0.65 -8.12
C MET A 210 3.08 -0.35 -9.20
N SER A 211 4.27 -0.95 -9.10
CA SER A 211 5.34 -0.78 -10.10
C SER A 211 4.93 -1.31 -11.48
N GLU A 212 4.40 -2.54 -11.55
CA GLU A 212 3.92 -3.14 -12.80
C GLU A 212 2.82 -2.29 -13.43
N ALA A 213 1.89 -1.77 -12.61
CA ALA A 213 0.85 -0.87 -13.09
C ALA A 213 1.46 0.41 -13.67
N LEU A 214 2.42 1.06 -13.00
CA LEU A 214 3.09 2.25 -13.50
C LEU A 214 3.84 1.98 -14.81
N ASP A 215 4.54 0.85 -14.91
CA ASP A 215 5.27 0.48 -16.12
C ASP A 215 4.32 0.33 -17.32
N TRP A 216 3.16 -0.32 -17.12
CA TRP A 216 2.13 -0.42 -18.16
C TRP A 216 1.58 0.94 -18.58
N LEU A 217 1.38 1.85 -17.61
CA LEU A 217 0.84 3.18 -17.88
C LEU A 217 1.83 4.04 -18.66
N ILE A 218 3.11 4.02 -18.30
CA ILE A 218 4.14 4.76 -19.03
C ILE A 218 4.31 4.21 -20.46
N ALA A 219 4.28 2.88 -20.62
CA ALA A 219 4.30 2.27 -21.95
C ALA A 219 3.07 2.67 -22.77
N ALA A 220 1.87 2.65 -22.17
CA ALA A 220 0.64 3.05 -22.83
C ALA A 220 0.63 4.53 -23.24
N ALA A 221 1.16 5.42 -22.41
CA ALA A 221 1.25 6.84 -22.71
C ALA A 221 2.16 7.17 -23.92
N LYS A 222 3.09 6.26 -24.24
CA LYS A 222 4.02 6.35 -25.38
C LYS A 222 3.56 5.55 -26.61
N SER A 223 2.46 4.81 -26.49
CA SER A 223 1.93 3.94 -27.54
C SER A 223 1.05 4.72 -28.52
N GLU A 224 0.95 4.25 -29.75
CA GLU A 224 -0.05 4.73 -30.71
C GLU A 224 -1.45 4.17 -30.40
N THR A 225 -1.51 3.01 -29.74
CA THR A 225 -2.77 2.38 -29.36
C THR A 225 -3.31 2.98 -28.07
N ALA A 226 -4.49 3.60 -28.17
CA ALA A 226 -5.18 4.16 -27.03
C ALA A 226 -5.53 3.09 -25.98
N THR A 227 -5.22 3.38 -24.72
CA THR A 227 -5.44 2.53 -23.56
C THR A 227 -6.31 3.27 -22.56
N THR A 228 -7.43 2.65 -22.19
CA THR A 228 -8.35 3.19 -21.16
C THR A 228 -8.26 2.33 -19.90
N LEU A 229 -8.09 2.97 -18.75
CA LEU A 229 -8.10 2.33 -17.44
C LEU A 229 -9.20 2.85 -16.54
N ALA A 230 -9.75 1.94 -15.74
CA ALA A 230 -10.69 2.24 -14.67
C ALA A 230 -10.21 1.67 -13.33
N PHE A 231 -10.54 2.36 -12.25
CA PHE A 231 -10.35 1.87 -10.88
C PHE A 231 -11.70 1.39 -10.33
N VAL A 232 -11.74 0.15 -9.83
CA VAL A 232 -12.97 -0.41 -9.25
C VAL A 232 -12.81 -0.72 -7.77
N ASN A 233 -13.80 -0.29 -7.02
CA ASN A 233 -14.02 -0.61 -5.62
C ASN A 233 -15.39 -1.32 -5.47
N PRO A 234 -15.80 -1.76 -4.27
CA PRO A 234 -17.11 -2.40 -4.08
C PRO A 234 -18.30 -1.59 -4.58
N HIS A 235 -18.24 -0.26 -4.50
CA HIS A 235 -19.31 0.59 -5.01
C HIS A 235 -19.39 0.52 -6.53
N CYS A 236 -18.25 0.62 -7.24
CA CYS A 236 -18.21 0.47 -8.70
C CYS A 236 -18.79 -0.89 -9.11
N LEU A 237 -18.37 -1.98 -8.46
CA LEU A 237 -18.84 -3.32 -8.79
C LEU A 237 -20.34 -3.51 -8.51
N ASN A 238 -20.87 -2.87 -7.46
CA ASN A 238 -22.31 -2.90 -7.20
C ASN A 238 -23.12 -2.11 -8.22
N VAL A 239 -22.61 -0.96 -8.69
CA VAL A 239 -23.23 -0.17 -9.75
C VAL A 239 -23.19 -0.95 -11.05
N ALA A 240 -22.04 -1.52 -11.44
CA ALA A 240 -21.89 -2.33 -12.65
C ALA A 240 -22.77 -3.59 -12.64
N TYR A 241 -23.06 -4.14 -11.47
CA TYR A 241 -24.00 -5.26 -11.35
C TYR A 241 -25.45 -4.86 -11.67
N ALA A 242 -25.82 -3.59 -11.45
CA ALA A 242 -27.20 -3.11 -11.61
C ALA A 242 -27.41 -2.26 -12.88
N ASP A 243 -26.36 -1.66 -13.42
CA ASP A 243 -26.38 -0.75 -14.57
C ASP A 243 -25.61 -1.36 -15.75
N PRO A 244 -26.34 -1.85 -16.78
CA PRO A 244 -25.73 -2.44 -17.98
C PRO A 244 -24.83 -1.48 -18.75
N VAL A 245 -25.15 -0.18 -18.79
CA VAL A 245 -24.38 0.83 -19.53
C VAL A 245 -23.02 1.04 -18.88
N TYR A 246 -23.02 1.17 -17.54
CA TYR A 246 -21.76 1.26 -16.81
C TYR A 246 -20.94 -0.04 -16.91
N ARG A 247 -21.61 -1.19 -16.92
CA ARG A 247 -20.95 -2.48 -17.11
C ARG A 247 -20.25 -2.58 -18.46
N GLU A 248 -20.92 -2.17 -19.53
CA GLU A 248 -20.36 -2.17 -20.88
C GLU A 248 -19.16 -1.21 -20.99
N ALA A 249 -19.27 -0.02 -20.39
CA ALA A 249 -18.16 0.93 -20.32
C ALA A 249 -16.91 0.32 -19.63
N LEU A 250 -17.11 -0.40 -18.52
CA LEU A 250 -16.02 -1.12 -17.84
C LEU A 250 -15.46 -2.28 -18.66
N LEU A 251 -16.31 -3.05 -19.35
CA LEU A 251 -15.86 -4.13 -20.25
C LEU A 251 -15.04 -3.60 -21.44
N GLY A 252 -15.32 -2.38 -21.90
CA GLY A 252 -14.54 -1.69 -22.93
C GLY A 252 -13.21 -1.09 -22.44
N CYS A 253 -12.92 -1.13 -21.14
CA CYS A 253 -11.62 -0.68 -20.62
C CYS A 253 -10.54 -1.71 -20.93
N THR A 254 -9.37 -1.24 -21.37
CA THR A 254 -8.21 -2.10 -21.65
C THR A 254 -7.75 -2.83 -20.37
N ARG A 255 -7.79 -2.13 -19.23
CA ARG A 255 -7.49 -2.72 -17.91
C ARG A 255 -8.36 -2.11 -16.81
N ILE A 256 -8.69 -2.94 -15.84
CA ILE A 256 -9.37 -2.52 -14.61
C ILE A 256 -8.42 -2.78 -13.42
N LEU A 257 -8.20 -1.77 -12.59
CA LEU A 257 -7.34 -1.86 -11.41
C LEU A 257 -8.15 -1.89 -10.10
N PRO A 258 -7.69 -2.64 -9.08
CA PRO A 258 -8.37 -2.73 -7.81
C PRO A 258 -8.13 -1.48 -6.96
N ASP A 259 -9.19 -0.92 -6.38
CA ASP A 259 -9.14 0.22 -5.47
C ASP A 259 -9.79 -0.11 -4.12
N GLY A 260 -8.95 -0.12 -3.09
CA GLY A 260 -9.36 -0.11 -1.69
C GLY A 260 -9.48 -1.49 -1.03
N VAL A 261 -9.63 -1.44 0.31
CA VAL A 261 -9.70 -2.64 1.17
C VAL A 261 -10.90 -3.53 0.88
N GLY A 262 -11.97 -2.99 0.29
CA GLY A 262 -13.17 -3.76 -0.03
C GLY A 262 -12.92 -4.86 -1.06
N ILE A 263 -12.10 -4.59 -2.08
CA ILE A 263 -11.69 -5.61 -3.06
C ILE A 263 -10.86 -6.70 -2.38
N HIS A 264 -9.96 -6.30 -1.48
CA HIS A 264 -9.17 -7.24 -0.69
C HIS A 264 -10.06 -8.20 0.14
N LEU A 265 -11.15 -7.71 0.73
CA LEU A 265 -12.14 -8.55 1.42
C LEU A 265 -12.89 -9.47 0.46
N GLY A 266 -13.28 -8.97 -0.72
CA GLY A 266 -13.89 -9.78 -1.79
C GLY A 266 -13.00 -10.95 -2.22
N CYS A 267 -11.70 -10.72 -2.43
CA CYS A 267 -10.74 -11.79 -2.74
C CYS A 267 -10.72 -12.88 -1.67
N ARG A 268 -10.75 -12.50 -0.38
CA ARG A 268 -10.78 -13.47 0.72
C ARG A 268 -12.03 -14.34 0.69
N VAL A 269 -13.20 -13.78 0.36
CA VAL A 269 -14.44 -14.56 0.22
C VAL A 269 -14.32 -15.59 -0.90
N GLN A 270 -13.68 -15.23 -2.02
CA GLN A 270 -13.42 -16.16 -3.12
C GLN A 270 -12.31 -17.19 -2.82
N GLY A 271 -11.51 -16.98 -1.78
CA GLY A 271 -10.32 -17.77 -1.48
C GLY A 271 -9.10 -17.38 -2.33
N SER A 272 -9.11 -16.18 -2.92
CA SER A 272 -7.99 -15.60 -3.68
C SER A 272 -7.27 -14.52 -2.87
N ARG A 273 -6.14 -14.02 -3.39
CA ARG A 273 -5.33 -12.97 -2.75
C ARG A 273 -5.10 -11.79 -3.68
N LEU A 274 -5.37 -10.59 -3.18
CA LEU A 274 -4.95 -9.34 -3.79
C LEU A 274 -3.43 -9.14 -3.62
N ARG A 275 -2.73 -8.85 -4.72
CA ARG A 275 -1.28 -8.66 -4.76
C ARG A 275 -0.88 -7.28 -4.21
N SER A 276 -1.51 -6.23 -4.71
CA SER A 276 -1.37 -4.85 -4.22
C SER A 276 -2.68 -4.08 -4.34
N ASN A 277 -2.89 -3.08 -3.47
CA ASN A 277 -3.98 -2.14 -3.61
C ASN A 277 -3.53 -0.98 -4.52
N VAL A 278 -3.71 -1.16 -5.83
CA VAL A 278 -3.33 -0.16 -6.86
C VAL A 278 -4.38 0.96 -6.92
N ASN A 279 -4.63 1.62 -5.79
CA ASN A 279 -5.61 2.69 -5.71
C ASN A 279 -5.13 3.94 -6.47
N GLY A 280 -6.07 4.64 -7.10
CA GLY A 280 -5.76 5.83 -7.90
C GLY A 280 -5.08 6.94 -7.09
N THR A 281 -5.38 7.05 -5.79
CA THR A 281 -4.82 8.11 -4.93
C THR A 281 -3.32 7.96 -4.69
N ASP A 282 -2.83 6.73 -4.55
CA ASP A 282 -1.41 6.41 -4.40
C ASP A 282 -0.67 6.34 -5.75
N LEU A 283 -1.40 5.98 -6.82
CA LEU A 283 -0.87 5.86 -8.17
C LEU A 283 -0.59 7.23 -8.80
N PHE A 284 -1.51 8.20 -8.66
CA PHE A 284 -1.40 9.51 -9.30
C PHE A 284 -0.06 10.24 -9.08
N PRO A 285 0.41 10.47 -7.84
CA PRO A 285 1.67 11.19 -7.63
C PRO A 285 2.88 10.42 -8.18
N ARG A 286 2.85 9.08 -8.18
CA ARG A 286 3.93 8.24 -8.74
C ARG A 286 3.92 8.27 -10.28
N LEU A 287 2.74 8.34 -10.88
CA LEU A 287 2.61 8.50 -12.32
C LEU A 287 3.05 9.90 -12.76
N CYS A 288 2.76 10.95 -11.98
CA CYS A 288 3.29 12.29 -12.22
C CYS A 288 4.82 12.33 -12.13
N GLU A 289 5.42 11.68 -11.12
CA GLU A 289 6.88 11.58 -10.99
C GLU A 289 7.51 10.95 -12.24
N ARG A 290 7.01 9.78 -12.66
CA ARG A 290 7.49 9.10 -13.87
C ARG A 290 7.21 9.89 -15.15
N ALA A 291 6.07 10.57 -15.23
CA ALA A 291 5.76 11.43 -16.37
C ALA A 291 6.73 12.62 -16.47
N ALA A 292 7.14 13.20 -15.34
CA ALA A 292 8.15 14.26 -15.31
C ALA A 292 9.52 13.74 -15.77
N GLU A 293 9.95 12.57 -15.28
CA GLU A 293 11.20 11.91 -15.70
C GLU A 293 11.24 11.60 -17.20
N GLU A 294 10.10 11.18 -17.76
CA GLU A 294 9.96 10.75 -19.16
C GLU A 294 9.52 11.88 -20.11
N GLY A 295 9.31 13.09 -19.58
CA GLY A 295 8.85 14.26 -20.35
C GLY A 295 7.44 14.14 -20.91
N LEU A 296 6.58 13.31 -20.31
CA LEU A 296 5.19 13.09 -20.73
C LEU A 296 4.27 14.22 -20.24
N SER A 297 3.30 14.58 -21.08
CA SER A 297 2.32 15.63 -20.84
C SER A 297 0.99 15.09 -20.30
N ILE A 298 0.43 15.80 -19.32
CA ILE A 298 -0.79 15.41 -18.61
C ILE A 298 -1.90 16.43 -18.82
N TYR A 299 -3.13 15.96 -19.04
CA TYR A 299 -4.36 16.74 -18.99
C TYR A 299 -5.23 16.31 -17.81
N LEU A 300 -5.72 17.28 -17.03
CA LEU A 300 -6.64 17.03 -15.90
C LEU A 300 -8.04 17.55 -16.23
N LEU A 301 -9.02 16.65 -16.34
CA LEU A 301 -10.40 16.97 -16.64
C LEU A 301 -11.32 16.54 -15.49
N GLY A 302 -12.16 17.43 -14.98
CA GLY A 302 -13.19 17.09 -13.99
C GLY A 302 -13.04 17.78 -12.64
N ALA A 303 -13.72 17.24 -11.62
CA ALA A 303 -13.93 17.89 -10.33
C ALA A 303 -14.64 19.26 -10.43
N ARG A 304 -14.74 19.97 -9.29
CA ARG A 304 -15.33 21.31 -9.22
C ARG A 304 -14.39 22.36 -9.80
N PRO A 305 -14.90 23.51 -10.26
CA PRO A 305 -14.07 24.63 -10.69
C PRO A 305 -12.96 24.96 -9.68
N GLY A 306 -11.71 25.04 -10.17
CA GLY A 306 -10.52 25.32 -9.38
C GLY A 306 -9.85 24.09 -8.74
N VAL A 307 -10.53 22.94 -8.64
CA VAL A 307 -9.99 21.77 -7.95
C VAL A 307 -8.91 21.06 -8.78
N ALA A 308 -9.13 20.93 -10.09
CA ALA A 308 -8.16 20.31 -10.98
C ALA A 308 -6.91 21.20 -11.14
N GLU A 309 -7.08 22.52 -11.14
CA GLU A 309 -6.01 23.52 -11.22
C GLU A 309 -5.12 23.45 -9.99
N LEU A 310 -5.71 23.45 -8.80
CA LEU A 310 -4.96 23.29 -7.55
C LEU A 310 -4.22 21.94 -7.49
N ALA A 311 -4.84 20.85 -7.95
CA ALA A 311 -4.17 19.55 -8.02
C ALA A 311 -2.96 19.57 -8.98
N ALA A 312 -3.08 20.25 -10.14
CA ALA A 312 -1.96 20.44 -11.07
C ALA A 312 -0.83 21.26 -10.44
N GLU A 313 -1.15 22.35 -9.74
CA GLU A 313 -0.19 23.21 -9.06
C GLU A 313 0.59 22.46 -7.97
N GLU A 314 -0.10 21.70 -7.12
CA GLU A 314 0.55 20.90 -6.07
C GLU A 314 1.48 19.83 -6.67
N MET A 315 1.10 19.22 -7.79
CA MET A 315 1.98 18.25 -8.45
C MET A 315 3.19 18.92 -9.11
N ARG A 316 3.04 20.10 -9.71
CA ARG A 316 4.17 20.89 -10.26
C ARG A 316 5.14 21.36 -9.17
N LYS A 317 4.63 21.74 -7.99
CA LYS A 317 5.49 22.08 -6.84
C LYS A 317 6.34 20.89 -6.40
N ARG A 318 5.78 19.68 -6.49
CA ARG A 318 6.47 18.44 -6.12
C ARG A 318 7.42 17.93 -7.21
N PHE A 319 7.07 18.12 -8.48
CA PHE A 319 7.81 17.62 -9.64
C PHE A 319 7.99 18.76 -10.64
N ALA A 320 9.14 19.44 -10.55
CA ALA A 320 9.39 20.69 -11.30
C ALA A 320 9.32 20.49 -12.83
N ASP A 321 9.72 19.32 -13.34
CA ASP A 321 9.75 18.99 -14.77
C ASP A 321 8.39 18.48 -15.30
N LEU A 322 7.35 18.44 -14.46
CA LEU A 322 6.04 17.92 -14.83
C LEU A 322 5.32 18.83 -15.84
N ARG A 323 4.99 18.27 -17.00
CA ARG A 323 4.26 18.97 -18.06
C ARG A 323 2.75 18.75 -17.90
N ILE A 324 2.04 19.82 -17.55
CA ILE A 324 0.57 19.84 -17.61
C ILE A 324 0.17 20.57 -18.89
N ALA A 325 -0.38 19.83 -19.86
CA ALA A 325 -0.81 20.33 -21.16
C ALA A 325 -2.17 21.05 -21.12
N GLY A 326 -2.98 20.76 -20.10
CA GLY A 326 -4.25 21.46 -19.90
C GLY A 326 -4.96 21.02 -18.63
N VAL A 327 -5.88 21.87 -18.20
CA VAL A 327 -6.75 21.63 -17.05
C VAL A 327 -8.13 22.19 -17.38
N ARG A 328 -9.18 21.43 -17.03
CA ARG A 328 -10.57 21.87 -17.16
C ARG A 328 -11.43 21.20 -16.09
N ASP A 329 -12.39 21.92 -15.54
CA ASP A 329 -13.33 21.36 -14.58
C ASP A 329 -14.39 20.45 -15.27
N GLY A 330 -15.20 19.76 -14.47
CA GLY A 330 -16.21 18.81 -14.96
C GLY A 330 -17.61 19.37 -15.16
N TYR A 331 -17.80 20.68 -15.05
CA TYR A 331 -19.09 21.36 -15.11
C TYR A 331 -19.17 22.18 -16.40
N PHE A 332 -19.43 21.49 -17.50
CA PHE A 332 -19.69 22.09 -18.81
C PHE A 332 -21.03 21.60 -19.37
N ASP A 333 -21.69 22.45 -20.17
CA ASP A 333 -22.95 22.10 -20.79
C ASP A 333 -22.75 21.09 -21.93
N PRO A 334 -23.74 20.24 -22.27
CA PRO A 334 -23.62 19.30 -23.38
C PRO A 334 -23.24 19.94 -24.72
N GLY A 335 -23.59 21.21 -24.93
CA GLY A 335 -23.19 21.96 -26.13
C GLY A 335 -21.71 22.35 -26.17
N GLU A 336 -21.04 22.40 -25.01
CA GLU A 336 -19.60 22.69 -24.90
C GLU A 336 -18.73 21.43 -25.01
N GLU A 337 -19.32 20.24 -24.83
CA GLU A 337 -18.59 18.96 -24.82
C GLU A 337 -17.73 18.74 -26.08
N PRO A 338 -18.21 18.98 -27.32
CA PRO A 338 -17.35 18.84 -28.50
C PRO A 338 -16.12 19.73 -28.46
N ARG A 339 -16.27 20.95 -27.94
CA ARG A 339 -15.15 21.90 -27.78
C ARG A 339 -14.16 21.41 -26.74
N VAL A 340 -14.62 20.84 -25.63
CA VAL A 340 -13.74 20.26 -24.60
C VAL A 340 -12.92 19.10 -25.17
N ILE A 341 -13.55 18.24 -25.97
CA ILE A 341 -12.86 17.12 -26.65
C ILE A 341 -11.79 17.66 -27.61
N ASP A 342 -12.12 18.66 -28.41
CA ASP A 342 -11.18 19.33 -29.32
C ASP A 342 -10.00 19.97 -28.57
N GLU A 343 -10.26 20.63 -27.44
CA GLU A 343 -9.22 21.24 -26.59
C GLU A 343 -8.27 20.17 -26.03
N ILE A 344 -8.79 19.03 -25.59
CA ILE A 344 -7.99 17.90 -25.13
C ILE A 344 -7.15 17.34 -26.28
N ALA A 345 -7.74 17.09 -27.44
CA ALA A 345 -7.02 16.55 -28.60
C ALA A 345 -5.89 17.48 -29.07
N ARG A 346 -6.13 18.81 -29.08
CA ARG A 346 -5.13 19.82 -29.48
C ARG A 346 -4.06 20.08 -28.44
N SER A 347 -4.30 19.73 -27.17
CA SER A 347 -3.33 19.95 -26.09
C SER A 347 -2.03 19.14 -26.26
N GLY A 348 -2.05 18.08 -27.08
CA GLY A 348 -0.91 17.16 -27.20
C GLY A 348 -0.65 16.36 -25.91
N ALA A 349 -1.66 16.23 -25.05
CA ALA A 349 -1.59 15.43 -23.84
C ALA A 349 -1.38 13.95 -24.18
N GLN A 350 -0.46 13.30 -23.48
CA GLN A 350 -0.23 11.86 -23.58
C GLN A 350 -1.02 11.08 -22.54
N ILE A 351 -1.38 11.74 -21.43
CA ILE A 351 -2.12 11.17 -20.31
C ILE A 351 -3.32 12.07 -19.97
N LEU A 352 -4.53 11.50 -19.99
CA LEU A 352 -5.77 12.17 -19.62
C LEU A 352 -6.34 11.56 -18.33
N PHE A 353 -6.55 12.38 -17.32
CA PHE A 353 -7.28 12.02 -16.10
C PHE A 353 -8.69 12.61 -16.13
N VAL A 354 -9.72 11.78 -15.93
CA VAL A 354 -11.13 12.18 -15.91
C VAL A 354 -11.74 11.94 -14.52
N ALA A 355 -12.20 13.03 -13.89
CA ALA A 355 -12.65 13.08 -12.50
C ALA A 355 -14.14 13.47 -12.39
N PHE A 356 -15.03 12.83 -13.16
CA PHE A 356 -16.48 13.09 -13.10
C PHE A 356 -17.21 12.28 -12.02
N GLY A 357 -16.55 11.28 -11.46
CA GLY A 357 -17.15 10.32 -10.55
C GLY A 357 -17.87 9.19 -11.29
N VAL A 358 -18.05 8.10 -10.55
CA VAL A 358 -18.73 6.89 -11.02
C VAL A 358 -20.24 7.11 -11.01
N PRO A 359 -20.98 6.72 -12.08
CA PRO A 359 -20.50 5.99 -13.29
C PRO A 359 -20.11 6.89 -14.48
N LYS A 360 -20.30 8.21 -14.37
CA LYS A 360 -20.22 9.15 -15.50
C LYS A 360 -18.88 9.12 -16.23
N GLN A 361 -17.76 9.03 -15.50
CA GLN A 361 -16.42 9.12 -16.09
C GLN A 361 -16.10 7.95 -17.04
N GLU A 362 -16.43 6.71 -16.69
CA GLU A 362 -16.18 5.56 -17.56
C GLU A 362 -17.13 5.57 -18.76
N ILE A 363 -18.40 5.93 -18.55
CA ILE A 363 -19.39 6.03 -19.63
C ILE A 363 -18.94 7.09 -20.65
N TRP A 364 -18.50 8.26 -20.18
CA TRP A 364 -17.99 9.33 -21.04
C TRP A 364 -16.73 8.90 -21.80
N LEU A 365 -15.76 8.31 -21.12
CA LEU A 365 -14.55 7.78 -21.76
C LEU A 365 -14.86 6.72 -22.82
N HIS A 366 -15.86 5.87 -22.56
CA HIS A 366 -16.28 4.84 -23.50
C HIS A 366 -16.99 5.43 -24.74
N ALA A 367 -17.85 6.43 -24.53
CA ALA A 367 -18.60 7.11 -25.59
C ALA A 367 -17.69 7.92 -26.52
N HIS A 368 -16.65 8.58 -25.99
CA HIS A 368 -15.75 9.45 -26.75
C HIS A 368 -14.38 8.82 -27.04
N ARG A 369 -14.27 7.49 -26.96
CA ARG A 369 -12.99 6.79 -27.10
C ARG A 369 -12.31 7.00 -28.47
N GLU A 370 -13.07 7.29 -29.51
CA GLU A 370 -12.53 7.52 -30.85
C GLU A 370 -12.05 8.96 -31.03
N SER A 371 -12.71 9.92 -30.36
CA SER A 371 -12.45 11.36 -30.53
C SER A 371 -11.34 11.92 -29.63
N LEU A 372 -11.09 11.31 -28.46
CA LEU A 372 -10.20 11.91 -27.46
C LEU A 372 -8.72 12.01 -27.86
N ALA A 373 -8.26 11.25 -28.86
CA ALA A 373 -6.88 11.25 -29.39
C ALA A 373 -5.71 11.14 -28.37
N VAL A 374 -5.99 10.96 -27.07
CA VAL A 374 -4.97 10.77 -26.03
C VAL A 374 -4.63 9.28 -25.87
N PRO A 375 -3.34 8.89 -25.89
CA PRO A 375 -2.90 7.50 -25.72
C PRO A 375 -3.34 6.86 -24.41
N LEU A 376 -3.20 7.52 -23.27
CA LEU A 376 -3.56 6.96 -21.97
C LEU A 376 -4.70 7.74 -21.32
N ARG A 377 -5.78 7.05 -20.95
CA ARG A 377 -7.00 7.66 -20.37
C ARG A 377 -7.40 6.96 -19.09
N LEU A 378 -7.60 7.71 -18.00
CA LEU A 378 -7.91 7.15 -16.68
C LEU A 378 -9.14 7.82 -16.06
N GLY A 379 -10.15 7.03 -15.69
CA GLY A 379 -11.23 7.48 -14.82
C GLY A 379 -10.79 7.44 -13.36
N VAL A 380 -10.75 8.57 -12.65
CA VAL A 380 -10.10 8.66 -11.31
C VAL A 380 -11.02 9.12 -10.17
N GLY A 381 -12.28 9.44 -10.44
CA GLY A 381 -13.24 9.83 -9.40
C GLY A 381 -12.81 11.09 -8.64
N GLY A 382 -12.95 11.07 -7.31
CA GLY A 382 -12.62 12.21 -6.44
C GLY A 382 -11.13 12.37 -6.13
N LEU A 383 -10.24 11.94 -7.04
CA LEU A 383 -8.80 11.99 -6.86
C LEU A 383 -8.28 13.40 -6.62
N PHE A 384 -8.74 14.36 -7.44
CA PHE A 384 -8.26 15.74 -7.39
C PHE A 384 -8.62 16.43 -6.06
N ASP A 385 -9.71 16.04 -5.40
CA ASP A 385 -10.07 16.59 -4.08
C ASP A 385 -8.99 16.30 -3.00
N PHE A 386 -8.21 15.22 -3.13
CA PHE A 386 -7.13 14.92 -2.18
C PHE A 386 -5.85 15.68 -2.48
N HIS A 387 -5.51 15.81 -3.76
CA HIS A 387 -4.25 16.46 -4.17
C HIS A 387 -4.37 17.98 -4.29
N SER A 388 -5.59 18.54 -4.35
CA SER A 388 -5.86 19.97 -4.20
C SER A 388 -5.83 20.47 -2.74
N GLY A 389 -5.70 19.57 -1.77
CA GLY A 389 -5.76 19.91 -0.34
C GLY A 389 -7.16 20.18 0.21
N ARG A 390 -8.20 20.11 -0.63
CA ARG A 390 -9.59 20.37 -0.25
C ARG A 390 -10.11 19.35 0.78
N ILE A 391 -9.77 18.07 0.61
CA ILE A 391 -10.19 17.00 1.52
C ILE A 391 -8.95 16.32 2.10
N PRO A 392 -8.81 16.27 3.44
CA PRO A 392 -7.68 15.61 4.07
C PRO A 392 -7.73 14.09 3.81
N ARG A 393 -6.59 13.53 3.41
CA ARG A 393 -6.45 12.08 3.33
C ARG A 393 -6.43 11.47 4.73
N ALA A 394 -6.89 10.21 4.84
CA ALA A 394 -6.81 9.48 6.09
C ALA A 394 -5.36 9.41 6.60
N PRO A 395 -5.11 9.70 7.89
CA PRO A 395 -3.81 9.50 8.51
C PRO A 395 -3.23 8.11 8.20
N LEU A 396 -1.91 8.03 8.02
CA LEU A 396 -1.23 6.77 7.65
C LEU A 396 -1.59 5.60 8.57
N TRP A 397 -1.69 5.85 9.88
CA TRP A 397 -2.02 4.82 10.85
C TRP A 397 -3.42 4.21 10.66
N LEU A 398 -4.41 5.00 10.20
CA LEU A 398 -5.76 4.52 9.87
C LEU A 398 -5.74 3.69 8.59
N ARG A 399 -4.94 4.10 7.61
CA ARG A 399 -4.74 3.36 6.34
C ARG A 399 -4.07 2.01 6.59
N GLU A 400 -3.05 1.98 7.45
CA GLU A 400 -2.31 0.76 7.81
C GLU A 400 -3.14 -0.27 8.56
N ILE A 401 -4.26 0.13 9.19
CA ILE A 401 -5.22 -0.79 9.80
C ILE A 401 -6.46 -1.03 8.93
N GLY A 402 -6.51 -0.47 7.72
CA GLY A 402 -7.61 -0.66 6.77
C GLY A 402 -8.89 0.11 7.10
N LEU A 403 -8.82 1.14 7.94
CA LEU A 403 -9.96 1.98 8.36
C LEU A 403 -10.07 3.31 7.59
N GLU A 404 -9.45 3.41 6.41
CA GLU A 404 -9.57 4.59 5.54
C GLU A 404 -11.04 4.89 5.16
N TRP A 405 -11.87 3.85 4.99
CA TRP A 405 -13.30 4.01 4.70
C TRP A 405 -14.07 4.65 5.87
N ALA A 406 -13.68 4.40 7.13
CA ALA A 406 -14.33 5.00 8.29
C ALA A 406 -14.00 6.49 8.38
N TRP A 407 -12.76 6.87 8.07
CA TRP A 407 -12.36 8.27 7.91
C TRP A 407 -13.14 8.99 6.81
N ARG A 408 -13.40 8.30 5.67
CA ARG A 408 -14.25 8.84 4.59
C ARG A 408 -15.70 9.01 5.02
N LEU A 409 -16.24 8.02 5.73
CA LEU A 409 -17.60 8.07 6.25
C LEU A 409 -17.79 9.24 7.22
N ALA A 410 -16.81 9.49 8.11
CA ALA A 410 -16.87 10.60 9.05
C ALA A 410 -16.85 11.97 8.36
N GLN A 411 -16.12 12.12 7.24
CA GLN A 411 -16.05 13.38 6.50
C GLN A 411 -17.31 13.68 5.68
N GLU A 412 -17.94 12.65 5.11
CA GLU A 412 -19.12 12.82 4.24
C GLU A 412 -20.23 11.80 4.58
N PRO A 413 -20.79 11.83 5.79
CA PRO A 413 -21.68 10.78 6.29
C PRO A 413 -22.89 10.55 5.39
N GLY A 414 -23.55 11.62 4.93
CA GLY A 414 -24.73 11.55 4.09
C GLY A 414 -24.51 10.90 2.71
N ARG A 415 -23.31 11.06 2.13
CA ARG A 415 -22.98 10.45 0.82
C ARG A 415 -22.38 9.06 0.96
N MET A 416 -21.56 8.85 2.00
CA MET A 416 -20.75 7.64 2.17
C MET A 416 -21.48 6.50 2.89
N TRP A 417 -22.50 6.77 3.71
CA TRP A 417 -23.18 5.72 4.49
C TRP A 417 -23.79 4.65 3.59
N ARG A 418 -24.46 5.03 2.50
CA ARG A 418 -25.05 4.07 1.54
C ARG A 418 -23.98 3.19 0.92
N ARG A 419 -22.81 3.76 0.60
CA ARG A 419 -21.69 3.02 -0.01
C ARG A 419 -21.08 2.00 0.95
N TYR A 420 -20.83 2.39 2.20
CA TYR A 420 -20.10 1.54 3.13
C TYR A 420 -20.97 0.65 4.01
N VAL A 421 -22.08 1.17 4.56
CA VAL A 421 -22.93 0.44 5.50
C VAL A 421 -23.85 -0.53 4.77
N ILE A 422 -24.37 -0.14 3.60
CA ILE A 422 -25.25 -1.00 2.79
C ILE A 422 -24.47 -1.66 1.65
N GLY A 423 -23.69 -0.86 0.90
CA GLY A 423 -23.00 -1.32 -0.30
C GLY A 423 -21.93 -2.38 -0.04
N ASN A 424 -21.09 -2.24 0.99
CA ASN A 424 -20.05 -3.25 1.26
C ASN A 424 -20.63 -4.61 1.66
N PRO A 425 -21.62 -4.72 2.59
CA PRO A 425 -22.26 -6.01 2.85
C PRO A 425 -22.94 -6.62 1.62
N LEU A 426 -23.65 -5.81 0.83
CA LEU A 426 -24.28 -6.26 -0.41
C LEU A 426 -23.25 -6.81 -1.40
N PHE A 427 -22.13 -6.12 -1.57
CA PHE A 427 -21.01 -6.57 -2.40
C PHE A 427 -20.49 -7.92 -1.92
N LEU A 428 -20.14 -8.06 -0.64
CA LEU A 428 -19.60 -9.30 -0.09
C LEU A 428 -20.59 -10.47 -0.22
N TRP A 429 -21.89 -10.21 -0.03
CA TRP A 429 -22.93 -11.21 -0.25
C TRP A 429 -23.01 -11.66 -1.72
N ARG A 430 -22.96 -10.72 -2.68
CA ARG A 430 -22.93 -11.04 -4.11
C ARG A 430 -21.69 -11.87 -4.47
N VAL A 431 -20.52 -11.51 -3.96
CA VAL A 431 -19.27 -12.26 -4.16
C VAL A 431 -19.37 -13.67 -3.59
N TRP A 432 -19.92 -13.81 -2.38
CA TRP A 432 -20.13 -15.12 -1.76
C TRP A 432 -21.06 -15.99 -2.61
N ARG A 433 -22.17 -15.44 -3.09
CA ARG A 433 -23.13 -16.16 -3.94
C ARG A 433 -22.47 -16.64 -5.25
N GLU A 434 -21.75 -15.77 -5.94
CA GLU A 434 -21.00 -16.12 -7.16
C GLU A 434 -19.97 -17.23 -6.88
N THR A 435 -19.27 -17.16 -5.74
CA THR A 435 -18.29 -18.18 -5.35
C THR A 435 -18.94 -19.54 -5.11
N VAL A 436 -20.08 -19.58 -4.43
CA VAL A 436 -20.84 -20.81 -4.17
C VAL A 436 -21.36 -21.43 -5.47
N GLU A 437 -21.88 -20.61 -6.38
CA GLU A 437 -22.34 -21.06 -7.70
C GLU A 437 -21.20 -21.64 -8.55
N LYS A 438 -20.06 -20.95 -8.64
CA LYS A 438 -18.87 -21.43 -9.36
C LYS A 438 -18.38 -22.78 -8.81
N ARG A 439 -18.36 -22.95 -7.48
CA ARG A 439 -18.00 -24.23 -6.84
C ARG A 439 -18.99 -25.34 -7.16
N ARG A 440 -20.30 -25.07 -7.08
CA ARG A 440 -21.35 -26.05 -7.43
C ARG A 440 -21.24 -26.52 -8.88
N LEU A 441 -20.95 -25.61 -9.81
CA LEU A 441 -20.77 -25.93 -11.23
C LEU A 441 -19.50 -26.77 -11.46
N ALA A 442 -18.41 -26.49 -10.74
CA ALA A 442 -17.19 -27.29 -10.82
C ALA A 442 -17.40 -28.73 -10.35
N THR A 443 -18.11 -28.94 -9.22
CA THR A 443 -18.41 -30.28 -8.68
C THR A 443 -19.37 -31.10 -9.55
N ARG A 444 -20.18 -30.46 -10.40
CA ARG A 444 -21.06 -31.17 -11.36
C ARG A 444 -20.37 -31.60 -12.65
N ARG A 445 -19.18 -31.06 -12.93
CA ARG A 445 -18.38 -31.38 -14.13
C ARG A 445 -17.27 -32.39 -13.86
N SER A 446 -16.96 -32.65 -12.58
CA SER A 446 -16.13 -33.76 -12.09
C SER A 446 -16.99 -34.97 -11.81
#